data_AF-A0A453RN52-F1
#
_entry.id   AF-A0A453RN52-F1
#
_cell.length_a   1.000
_cell.length_b   1.000
_cell.length_c   1.000
_cell.angle_alpha   90.00
_cell.angle_beta   90.00
_cell.angle_gamma   90.00
#
_symmetry.space_group_name_H-M   'P 1'
#
loop_
_entity.id
_entity.type
_entity.pdbx_description
1 polymer ?
#
loop_
_entity_poly.entity_id
_entity_poly.type
_entity_poly.pdbx_seq_one_letter_code
_entity_poly.pdbx_strand_id
1 'polypeptide(L)'
;ARERENTLLSFGRAAEHAAVAFVEFDVQVTKDGCPVIFHDDFILTQKTEVLYEMRVTDLLLEEFLSYGVQKEPHKVSKPLLRRMEDGRVLTWSTEEDDYLCTLQEVFEHVSPHLGFNIELKFDDNIIYPSVNLNRALQAVLQVVFQYAGNRPLFFSTFQPDAARITRELQSVYPGEQPNTMIREGTHSTMLSMCAKSMTCMGLCQKSEEF
;
A
#
# COMPACT_ATOMS: atom_id res chain seq x y z
N ALA A 1 -6.71 0.39 17.65
CA ALA A 1 -5.27 0.58 17.40
C ALA A 1 -4.96 2.06 17.57
N ARG A 2 -3.71 2.40 17.91
CA ARG A 2 -3.32 3.80 18.09
C ARG A 2 -3.33 4.53 16.74
N GLU A 3 -2.81 3.92 15.69
CA GLU A 3 -2.83 4.42 14.32
C GLU A 3 -3.26 3.33 13.33
N ARG A 4 -3.61 3.75 12.12
CA ARG A 4 -3.94 2.85 11.01
C ARG A 4 -2.67 2.44 10.24
N GLU A 5 -2.62 1.17 9.85
CA GLU A 5 -1.60 0.64 8.93
C GLU A 5 -1.60 1.39 7.60
N ASN A 6 -0.51 1.28 6.83
CA ASN A 6 -0.45 1.82 5.48
C ASN A 6 -0.76 3.34 5.43
N THR A 7 -0.21 4.09 6.39
CA THR A 7 -0.32 5.55 6.49
C THR A 7 1.04 6.23 6.62
N LEU A 8 1.16 7.49 6.18
CA LEU A 8 2.36 8.29 6.37
C LEU A 8 2.71 8.41 7.86
N LEU A 9 1.70 8.56 8.72
CA LEU A 9 1.87 8.53 10.17
C LEU A 9 2.54 7.24 10.68
N SER A 10 2.04 6.06 10.28
CA SER A 10 2.60 4.77 10.69
C SER A 10 4.05 4.59 10.20
N PHE A 11 4.36 5.03 8.98
CA PHE A 11 5.71 4.94 8.42
C PHE A 11 6.68 5.93 9.05
N GLY A 12 6.21 7.14 9.35
CA GLY A 12 6.99 8.16 10.06
C GLY A 12 7.44 7.68 11.44
N ARG A 13 6.52 7.07 12.18
CA ARG A 13 6.82 6.45 13.48
C ARG A 13 7.80 5.30 13.37
N ALA A 14 7.62 4.42 12.39
CA ALA A 14 8.56 3.34 12.12
C ALA A 14 9.98 3.88 11.87
N ALA A 15 10.11 5.00 11.16
CA ALA A 15 11.39 5.64 10.87
C ALA A 15 12.09 6.24 12.12
N GLU A 16 11.37 6.52 13.20
CA GLU A 16 11.94 7.00 14.46
C GLU A 16 12.62 5.87 15.27
N HIS A 17 12.33 4.62 14.94
CA HIS A 17 12.89 3.45 15.62
C HIS A 17 14.14 2.93 14.90
N ALA A 18 15.32 3.19 15.47
CA ALA A 18 16.62 2.79 14.88
C ALA A 18 16.80 1.28 14.58
N ALA A 19 15.98 0.41 15.18
CA ALA A 19 16.00 -1.03 14.92
C ALA A 19 15.22 -1.42 13.64
N VAL A 20 14.37 -0.53 13.12
CA VAL A 20 13.55 -0.78 11.94
C VAL A 20 14.33 -0.36 10.69
N ALA A 21 14.82 -1.35 9.95
CA ALA A 21 15.53 -1.12 8.70
C ALA A 21 14.58 -0.98 7.49
N PHE A 22 13.44 -1.66 7.55
CA PHE A 22 12.45 -1.69 6.47
C PHE A 22 11.02 -1.62 7.00
N VAL A 23 10.14 -0.95 6.25
CA VAL A 23 8.68 -1.08 6.36
C VAL A 23 8.13 -1.78 5.13
N GLU A 24 7.10 -2.58 5.34
CA GLU A 24 6.30 -3.20 4.30
C GLU A 24 4.98 -2.42 4.15
N PHE A 25 4.50 -2.33 2.91
CA PHE A 25 3.19 -1.78 2.60
C PHE A 25 2.68 -2.24 1.23
N ASP A 26 1.35 -2.28 1.13
CA ASP A 26 0.64 -2.67 -0.07
C ASP A 26 0.44 -1.52 -1.05
N VAL A 27 0.75 -1.77 -2.31
CA VAL A 27 0.49 -0.84 -3.42
C VAL A 27 -0.52 -1.46 -4.36
N GLN A 28 -1.62 -0.74 -4.55
CA GLN A 28 -2.60 -0.96 -5.60
C GLN A 28 -2.57 0.21 -6.60
N VAL A 29 -3.17 0.04 -7.78
CA VAL A 29 -3.25 1.09 -8.79
C VAL A 29 -4.71 1.41 -9.10
N THR A 30 -5.08 2.68 -8.95
CA THR A 30 -6.42 3.18 -9.25
C THR A 30 -6.72 3.10 -10.74
N LYS A 31 -8.00 3.24 -11.12
CA LYS A 31 -8.48 3.15 -12.50
C LYS A 31 -7.80 4.13 -13.46
N ASP A 32 -7.44 5.30 -12.95
CA ASP A 32 -6.71 6.37 -13.66
C ASP A 32 -5.18 6.22 -13.58
N GLY A 33 -4.67 5.08 -13.10
CA GLY A 33 -3.26 4.74 -13.16
C GLY A 33 -2.41 5.32 -12.04
N CYS A 34 -3.00 5.67 -10.90
CA CYS A 34 -2.26 6.24 -9.77
C CYS A 34 -1.94 5.16 -8.73
N PRO A 35 -0.66 4.92 -8.38
CA PRO A 35 -0.29 4.00 -7.31
C PRO A 35 -0.70 4.55 -5.92
N VAL A 36 -1.49 3.80 -5.19
CA VAL A 36 -2.05 4.14 -3.87
C VAL A 36 -1.69 3.10 -2.82
N ILE A 37 -1.62 3.54 -1.57
CA ILE A 37 -1.23 2.70 -0.44
C ILE A 37 -2.48 2.20 0.27
N PHE A 38 -2.80 0.92 0.08
CA PHE A 38 -3.99 0.31 0.67
C PHE A 38 -3.95 -1.22 0.57
N HIS A 39 -4.26 -1.90 1.68
CA HIS A 39 -4.30 -3.35 1.74
C HIS A 39 -5.58 -3.89 1.11
N ASP A 40 -6.75 -3.75 1.74
CA ASP A 40 -7.96 -4.45 1.31
C ASP A 40 -8.33 -4.18 -0.17
N ASP A 41 -8.86 -5.20 -0.87
CA ASP A 41 -9.26 -5.03 -2.29
C ASP A 41 -10.40 -4.01 -2.45
N PHE A 42 -11.18 -3.79 -1.38
CA PHE A 42 -12.36 -2.94 -1.37
C PHE A 42 -12.32 -1.88 -0.28
N ILE A 43 -12.75 -0.67 -0.64
CA ILE A 43 -13.19 0.34 0.31
C ILE A 43 -14.65 0.09 0.67
N LEU A 44 -14.91 -0.06 1.96
CA LEU A 44 -16.26 -0.05 2.52
C LEU A 44 -16.63 1.37 2.91
N THR A 45 -17.80 1.83 2.47
CA THR A 45 -18.33 3.16 2.77
C THR A 45 -19.85 3.12 2.93
N GLN A 46 -20.44 4.18 3.47
CA GLN A 46 -21.88 4.27 3.66
C GLN A 46 -22.40 5.62 3.17
N LYS A 47 -23.53 5.58 2.45
CA LYS A 47 -24.28 6.77 2.04
C LYS A 47 -25.76 6.56 2.30
N THR A 48 -26.36 7.46 3.08
CA THR A 48 -27.79 7.43 3.41
C THR A 48 -28.24 6.05 3.89
N GLU A 49 -27.51 5.50 4.86
CA GLU A 49 -27.72 4.18 5.48
C GLU A 49 -27.41 2.95 4.60
N VAL A 50 -27.14 3.13 3.30
CA VAL A 50 -26.76 2.04 2.40
C VAL A 50 -25.24 1.84 2.42
N LEU A 51 -24.80 0.59 2.64
CA LEU A 51 -23.41 0.17 2.56
C LEU A 51 -23.01 -0.03 1.09
N TYR A 52 -21.83 0.48 0.74
CA TYR A 52 -21.22 0.29 -0.56
C TYR A 52 -19.83 -0.33 -0.40
N GLU A 53 -19.49 -1.23 -1.32
CA GLU A 53 -18.17 -1.82 -1.44
C GLU A 53 -17.63 -1.44 -2.81
N MET A 54 -16.52 -0.72 -2.82
CA MET A 54 -15.90 -0.20 -4.03
C MET A 54 -14.51 -0.78 -4.14
N ARG A 55 -14.23 -1.52 -5.22
CA ARG A 55 -12.89 -2.05 -5.43
C ARG A 55 -11.92 -0.91 -5.69
N VAL A 56 -10.76 -0.96 -5.05
CA VAL A 56 -9.74 0.11 -5.14
C VAL A 56 -9.32 0.35 -6.59
N THR A 57 -9.13 -0.72 -7.37
CA THR A 57 -8.74 -0.63 -8.79
C THR A 57 -9.83 -0.07 -9.71
N ASP A 58 -11.07 0.05 -9.24
CA ASP A 58 -12.20 0.62 -10.00
C ASP A 58 -12.42 2.11 -9.69
N LEU A 59 -11.77 2.65 -8.65
CA LEU A 59 -11.86 4.05 -8.24
C LEU A 59 -10.88 4.93 -9.03
N LEU A 60 -11.24 6.19 -9.25
CA LEU A 60 -10.29 7.25 -9.59
C LEU A 60 -9.49 7.67 -8.34
N LEU A 61 -8.30 8.25 -8.52
CA LEU A 61 -7.49 8.71 -7.39
C LEU A 61 -8.26 9.70 -6.51
N GLU A 62 -8.96 10.65 -7.11
CA GLU A 62 -9.75 11.64 -6.36
C GLU A 62 -10.84 10.96 -5.50
N GLU A 63 -11.46 9.90 -6.01
CA GLU A 63 -12.47 9.14 -5.28
C GLU A 63 -11.83 8.38 -4.12
N PHE A 64 -10.71 7.70 -4.36
CA PHE A 64 -9.94 7.00 -3.32
C PHE A 64 -9.56 7.96 -2.18
N LEU A 65 -9.00 9.13 -2.49
CA LEU A 65 -8.58 10.13 -1.50
C LEU A 65 -9.76 10.84 -0.80
N SER A 66 -11.01 10.61 -1.22
CA SER A 66 -12.20 11.20 -0.59
C SER A 66 -12.70 10.43 0.63
N TYR A 67 -12.14 9.25 0.92
CA TYR A 67 -12.52 8.42 2.05
C TYR A 67 -11.64 8.67 3.28
N GLY A 68 -12.24 8.59 4.47
CA GLY A 68 -11.52 8.72 5.75
C GLY A 68 -11.10 10.15 6.08
N VAL A 69 -10.08 10.31 6.90
CA VAL A 69 -9.53 11.62 7.27
C VAL A 69 -9.07 12.37 6.01
N GLN A 70 -9.37 13.66 5.95
CA GLN A 70 -9.07 14.50 4.79
C GLN A 70 -7.85 15.37 5.05
N LYS A 71 -6.95 15.45 4.05
CA LYS A 71 -5.77 16.33 4.07
C LYS A 71 -6.13 17.80 4.24
N GLU A 72 -7.26 18.22 3.68
CA GLU A 72 -7.77 19.59 3.77
C GLU A 72 -8.98 19.65 4.73
N PRO A 73 -9.00 20.55 5.74
CA PRO A 73 -10.06 20.58 6.76
C PRO A 73 -11.49 20.81 6.23
N HIS A 74 -11.62 21.34 5.02
CA HIS A 74 -12.89 21.75 4.43
C HIS A 74 -13.39 20.77 3.34
N LYS A 75 -12.62 19.72 3.03
CA LYS A 75 -13.01 18.71 2.05
C LYS A 75 -14.03 17.75 2.65
N VAL A 76 -15.06 17.42 1.88
CA VAL A 76 -16.10 16.49 2.32
C VAL A 76 -15.51 15.08 2.43
N SER A 77 -15.48 14.54 3.64
CA SER A 77 -15.08 13.16 3.92
C SER A 77 -16.23 12.19 3.66
N LYS A 78 -15.95 11.10 2.95
CA LYS A 78 -16.80 9.90 2.95
C LYS A 78 -16.33 8.96 4.06
N PRO A 79 -17.23 8.32 4.81
CA PRO A 79 -16.83 7.42 5.88
C PRO A 79 -16.04 6.24 5.31
N LEU A 80 -14.90 5.94 5.92
CA LEU A 80 -14.13 4.72 5.69
C LEU A 80 -14.54 3.71 6.75
N LEU A 81 -15.01 2.54 6.31
CA LEU A 81 -15.50 1.48 7.16
C LEU A 81 -14.61 0.24 7.03
N ARG A 82 -14.67 -0.63 8.03
CA ARG A 82 -14.00 -1.93 8.03
C ARG A 82 -14.95 -3.01 8.48
N ARG A 83 -14.89 -4.17 7.82
CA ARG A 83 -15.60 -5.39 8.23
C ARG A 83 -14.74 -6.14 9.23
N MET A 84 -15.33 -6.46 10.38
CA MET A 84 -14.73 -7.28 11.42
C MET A 84 -14.92 -8.77 11.10
N GLU A 85 -14.15 -9.65 11.74
CA GLU A 85 -14.26 -11.10 11.55
C GLU A 85 -15.67 -11.65 11.86
N ASP A 86 -16.36 -11.05 12.83
CA ASP A 86 -17.73 -11.40 13.21
C ASP A 86 -18.80 -10.85 12.24
N GLY A 87 -18.37 -10.24 11.14
CA GLY A 87 -19.23 -9.69 10.09
C GLY A 87 -19.76 -8.28 10.37
N ARG A 88 -19.52 -7.71 11.55
CA ARG A 88 -19.91 -6.31 11.84
C ARG A 88 -19.13 -5.34 10.97
N VAL A 89 -19.80 -4.29 10.52
CA VAL A 89 -19.16 -3.18 9.81
C VAL A 89 -19.13 -1.97 10.73
N LEU A 90 -17.92 -1.47 11.00
CA LEU A 90 -17.68 -0.35 11.90
C LEU A 90 -16.88 0.73 11.18
N THR A 91 -16.95 1.96 11.68
CA THR A 91 -16.05 3.03 11.23
C THR A 91 -14.61 2.63 11.49
N TRP A 92 -13.78 2.67 10.45
CA TRP A 92 -12.35 2.42 10.59
C TRP A 92 -11.70 3.68 11.16
N SER A 93 -11.68 3.76 12.48
CA SER A 93 -11.10 4.88 13.22
C SER A 93 -10.02 4.39 14.18
N THR A 94 -9.02 5.23 14.40
CA THR A 94 -7.91 5.00 15.33
C THR A 94 -7.73 6.23 16.22
N GLU A 95 -6.89 6.14 17.26
CA GLU A 95 -6.67 7.26 18.19
C GLU A 95 -6.02 8.45 17.49
N GLU A 96 -5.06 8.16 16.60
CA GLU A 96 -4.35 9.09 15.75
C GLU A 96 -4.43 8.55 14.32
N ASP A 97 -5.26 9.18 13.49
CA ASP A 97 -5.54 8.73 12.13
C ASP A 97 -4.97 9.72 11.10
N ASP A 98 -4.77 9.23 9.89
CA ASP A 98 -4.12 9.94 8.79
C ASP A 98 -4.91 9.73 7.49
N TYR A 99 -4.70 10.61 6.51
CA TYR A 99 -5.36 10.51 5.22
C TYR A 99 -4.82 9.32 4.39
N LEU A 100 -5.65 8.80 3.48
CA LEU A 100 -5.19 7.83 2.48
C LEU A 100 -4.17 8.49 1.55
N CYS A 101 -3.10 7.78 1.17
CA CYS A 101 -1.96 8.38 0.48
C CYS A 101 -1.55 7.63 -0.79
N THR A 102 -0.79 8.32 -1.63
CA THR A 102 -0.17 7.75 -2.84
C THR A 102 1.23 7.22 -2.55
N LEU A 103 1.72 6.33 -3.42
CA LEU A 103 3.12 5.86 -3.36
C LEU A 103 4.12 7.01 -3.50
N GLN A 104 3.79 8.02 -4.32
CA GLN A 104 4.62 9.22 -4.46
C GLN A 104 4.74 9.94 -3.12
N GLU A 105 3.62 10.20 -2.44
CA GLU A 105 3.64 10.88 -1.14
C GLU A 105 4.46 10.10 -0.10
N VAL A 106 4.42 8.77 -0.12
CA VAL A 106 5.26 7.93 0.74
C VAL A 106 6.76 8.14 0.48
N PHE A 107 7.18 8.21 -0.78
CA PHE A 107 8.59 8.53 -1.08
C PHE A 107 8.99 9.94 -0.66
N GLU A 108 8.10 10.92 -0.85
CA GLU A 108 8.37 12.33 -0.56
C GLU A 108 8.42 12.64 0.95
N HIS A 109 7.59 11.98 1.76
CA HIS A 109 7.39 12.37 3.17
C HIS A 109 8.03 11.41 4.18
N VAL A 110 8.26 10.13 3.82
CA VAL A 110 8.92 9.18 4.71
C VAL A 110 10.44 9.35 4.62
N SER A 111 11.14 9.21 5.75
CA SER A 111 12.61 9.32 5.83
C SER A 111 13.32 8.45 4.78
N PRO A 112 14.30 8.98 4.02
CA PRO A 112 15.02 8.22 3.01
C PRO A 112 15.94 7.13 3.57
N HIS A 113 16.17 7.11 4.88
CA HIS A 113 16.97 6.08 5.56
C HIS A 113 16.19 4.79 5.82
N LEU A 114 14.86 4.87 5.84
CA LEU A 114 13.99 3.72 6.02
C LEU A 114 13.81 3.02 4.68
N GLY A 115 14.20 1.75 4.60
CA GLY A 115 14.04 0.94 3.40
C GLY A 115 12.60 0.48 3.19
N PHE A 116 12.24 0.17 1.95
CA PHE A 116 10.87 -0.23 1.58
C PHE A 116 10.78 -1.66 1.06
N ASN A 117 9.84 -2.43 1.60
CA ASN A 117 9.27 -3.61 0.95
C ASN A 117 7.95 -3.20 0.30
N ILE A 118 7.92 -3.08 -1.02
CA ILE A 118 6.74 -2.66 -1.77
C ILE A 118 5.99 -3.90 -2.22
N GLU A 119 4.88 -4.23 -1.57
CA GLU A 119 4.01 -5.32 -1.99
C GLU A 119 3.12 -4.88 -3.16
N LEU A 120 3.27 -5.52 -4.30
CA LEU A 120 2.42 -5.32 -5.47
C LEU A 120 1.15 -6.13 -5.28
N LYS A 121 0.08 -5.46 -4.86
CA LYS A 121 -1.18 -6.09 -4.47
C LYS A 121 -2.20 -6.09 -5.61
N PHE A 122 -2.84 -7.24 -5.77
CA PHE A 122 -3.89 -7.51 -6.75
C PHE A 122 -4.93 -8.43 -6.11
N ASP A 123 -6.20 -8.29 -6.50
CA ASP A 123 -7.31 -9.10 -5.99
C ASP A 123 -7.13 -10.55 -6.47
N ASP A 124 -6.91 -11.47 -5.53
CA ASP A 124 -6.67 -12.89 -5.83
C ASP A 124 -7.86 -13.59 -6.49
N ASN A 125 -9.05 -12.99 -6.44
CA ASN A 125 -10.25 -13.50 -7.09
C ASN A 125 -10.41 -13.01 -8.53
N ILE A 126 -9.48 -12.20 -9.02
CA ILE A 126 -9.50 -11.63 -10.37
C ILE A 126 -8.35 -12.17 -11.21
N ILE A 127 -8.70 -12.62 -12.42
CA ILE A 127 -7.71 -12.89 -13.47
C ILE A 127 -7.42 -11.56 -14.18
N TYR A 128 -6.25 -11.00 -13.91
CA TYR A 128 -5.81 -9.76 -14.56
C TYR A 128 -5.30 -10.05 -15.98
N PRO A 129 -5.89 -9.48 -17.05
CA PRO A 129 -5.31 -9.56 -18.38
C PRO A 129 -3.90 -8.98 -18.37
N SER A 130 -2.96 -9.62 -19.08
CA SER A 130 -1.54 -9.22 -19.04
C SER A 130 -1.33 -7.74 -19.38
N VAL A 131 -2.15 -7.16 -20.27
CA VAL A 131 -2.08 -5.72 -20.60
C VAL A 131 -2.44 -4.82 -19.41
N ASN A 132 -3.40 -5.21 -18.59
CA ASN A 132 -3.80 -4.44 -17.41
C ASN A 132 -2.75 -4.58 -16.31
N LEU A 133 -2.24 -5.79 -16.11
CA LEU A 133 -1.15 -6.05 -15.17
C LEU A 133 0.11 -5.26 -15.54
N ASN A 134 0.51 -5.28 -16.82
CA ASN A 134 1.63 -4.48 -17.32
C ASN A 134 1.44 -2.97 -17.06
N ARG A 135 0.25 -2.42 -17.34
CA ARG A 135 -0.03 -1.00 -17.10
C ARG A 135 0.07 -0.62 -15.63
N ALA A 136 -0.49 -1.43 -14.74
CA ALA A 136 -0.40 -1.19 -13.30
C ALA A 136 1.06 -1.21 -12.81
N LEU A 137 1.82 -2.23 -13.20
CA LEU A 137 3.23 -2.36 -12.83
C LEU A 137 4.10 -1.23 -13.41
N GLN A 138 3.83 -0.80 -14.64
CA GLN A 138 4.50 0.36 -15.23
C GLN A 138 4.22 1.64 -14.43
N ALA A 139 2.99 1.87 -13.98
CA ALA A 139 2.65 3.04 -13.16
C ALA A 139 3.41 3.03 -11.82
N VAL A 140 3.48 1.87 -11.14
CA VAL A 140 4.27 1.72 -9.90
C VAL A 140 5.75 1.98 -10.16
N LEU A 141 6.33 1.34 -11.17
CA LEU A 141 7.75 1.48 -11.50
C LEU A 141 8.10 2.92 -11.91
N GLN A 142 7.23 3.63 -12.62
CA GLN A 142 7.43 5.04 -12.96
C GLN A 142 7.59 5.91 -11.71
N VAL A 143 6.71 5.75 -10.71
CA VAL A 143 6.82 6.46 -9.43
C VAL A 143 8.12 6.07 -8.72
N VAL A 144 8.45 4.78 -8.66
CA VAL A 144 9.68 4.31 -7.99
C VAL A 144 10.94 4.89 -8.65
N PHE A 145 11.05 4.85 -9.98
CA PHE A 145 12.20 5.41 -10.69
C PHE A 145 12.32 6.92 -10.52
N GLN A 146 11.20 7.63 -10.41
CA GLN A 146 11.20 9.08 -10.28
C GLN A 146 11.51 9.55 -8.84
N TYR A 147 11.02 8.84 -7.81
CA TYR A 147 11.00 9.35 -6.44
C TYR A 147 11.85 8.55 -5.43
N ALA A 148 12.26 7.31 -5.73
CA ALA A 148 12.98 6.50 -4.75
C ALA A 148 14.41 6.98 -4.46
N GLY A 149 15.07 7.61 -5.44
CA GLY A 149 16.47 7.99 -5.36
C GLY A 149 17.34 6.80 -4.94
N ASN A 150 18.13 6.98 -3.86
CA ASN A 150 19.01 5.93 -3.32
C ASN A 150 18.37 5.09 -2.19
N ARG A 151 17.05 5.20 -1.97
CA ARG A 151 16.35 4.45 -0.92
C ARG A 151 16.51 2.94 -1.15
N PRO A 152 16.96 2.16 -0.15
CA PRO A 152 16.96 0.70 -0.24
C PRO A 152 15.53 0.20 -0.41
N LEU A 153 15.23 -0.57 -1.45
CA LEU A 153 13.90 -1.14 -1.60
C LEU A 153 13.89 -2.48 -2.32
N PHE A 154 12.82 -3.24 -2.13
CA PHE A 154 12.53 -4.42 -2.92
C PHE A 154 11.04 -4.55 -3.18
N PHE A 155 10.70 -5.28 -4.23
CA PHE A 155 9.31 -5.64 -4.52
C PHE A 155 9.00 -7.04 -4.01
N SER A 156 7.79 -7.19 -3.50
CA SER A 156 7.15 -8.46 -3.20
C SER A 156 5.78 -8.56 -3.89
N THR A 157 5.26 -9.77 -4.07
CA THR A 157 3.89 -10.01 -4.55
C THR A 157 3.53 -11.49 -4.40
N PHE A 158 2.25 -11.77 -4.19
CA PHE A 158 1.68 -13.11 -4.27
C PHE A 158 1.30 -13.53 -5.70
N GLN A 159 1.29 -12.59 -6.65
CA GLN A 159 0.92 -12.84 -8.06
C GLN A 159 2.15 -13.21 -8.90
N PRO A 160 2.28 -14.47 -9.39
CA PRO A 160 3.47 -14.91 -10.12
C PRO A 160 3.73 -14.12 -11.41
N ASP A 161 2.67 -13.79 -12.14
CA ASP A 161 2.79 -12.98 -13.36
C ASP A 161 3.25 -11.55 -13.06
N ALA A 162 2.86 -10.99 -11.90
CA ALA A 162 3.32 -9.67 -11.49
C ALA A 162 4.83 -9.67 -11.20
N ALA A 163 5.32 -10.70 -10.50
CA ALA A 163 6.74 -10.87 -10.24
C ALA A 163 7.55 -10.99 -11.54
N ARG A 164 7.07 -11.83 -12.48
CA ARG A 164 7.72 -12.03 -13.79
C ARG A 164 7.77 -10.73 -14.60
N ILE A 165 6.64 -10.04 -14.76
CA ILE A 165 6.55 -8.80 -15.55
C ILE A 165 7.39 -7.69 -14.91
N THR A 166 7.37 -7.55 -13.59
CA THR A 166 8.17 -6.53 -12.89
C THR A 166 9.66 -6.74 -13.17
N ARG A 167 10.12 -7.99 -13.15
CA ARG A 167 11.51 -8.36 -13.48
C ARG A 167 11.88 -8.03 -14.93
N GLU A 168 10.98 -8.32 -15.87
CA GLU A 168 11.14 -7.97 -17.28
C GLU A 168 11.24 -6.45 -17.47
N LEU A 169 10.32 -5.68 -16.87
CA LEU A 169 10.29 -4.22 -16.99
C LEU A 169 11.54 -3.56 -16.39
N GLN A 170 12.05 -4.06 -15.26
CA GLN A 170 13.30 -3.54 -14.69
C GLN A 170 14.50 -3.76 -15.61
N SER A 171 14.55 -4.86 -16.37
CA SER A 171 15.66 -5.13 -17.29
C SER A 171 15.73 -4.17 -18.49
N VAL A 172 14.62 -3.48 -18.80
CA VAL A 172 14.49 -2.58 -19.95
C VAL A 172 15.02 -1.16 -19.66
N TYR A 173 15.19 -0.78 -18.39
CA TYR A 173 15.57 0.60 -17.99
C TYR A 173 16.94 0.68 -17.30
N PRO A 174 18.08 0.53 -18.00
CA PRO A 174 19.42 0.41 -17.40
C PRO A 174 20.04 1.71 -16.82
N GLY A 175 19.23 2.75 -16.53
CA GLY A 175 19.71 3.97 -15.86
C GLY A 175 20.06 3.74 -14.38
N GLU A 176 20.37 4.79 -13.61
CA GLU A 176 20.55 4.75 -12.14
C GLU A 176 19.30 4.14 -11.47
N GLN A 177 19.23 2.81 -11.44
CA GLN A 177 18.15 2.12 -10.77
C GLN A 177 18.42 2.24 -9.27
N PRO A 178 17.37 2.50 -8.47
CA PRO A 178 17.46 2.25 -7.04
C PRO A 178 17.98 0.81 -6.85
N ASN A 179 18.69 0.51 -5.76
CA ASN A 179 19.10 -0.86 -5.44
C ASN A 179 17.84 -1.72 -5.20
N THR A 180 17.19 -2.17 -6.27
CA THR A 180 15.92 -2.89 -6.25
C THR A 180 16.20 -4.38 -6.42
N MET A 181 15.88 -5.18 -5.40
CA MET A 181 15.74 -6.63 -5.56
C MET A 181 14.25 -6.96 -5.75
N ILE A 182 13.93 -7.97 -6.55
CA ILE A 182 12.59 -8.58 -6.55
C ILE A 182 12.70 -9.88 -5.78
N ARG A 183 11.89 -10.04 -4.74
CA ARG A 183 11.78 -11.30 -3.99
C ARG A 183 10.40 -11.91 -4.24
N GLU A 184 10.39 -13.03 -4.95
CA GLU A 184 9.23 -13.91 -5.02
C GLU A 184 9.06 -14.55 -3.64
N GLY A 185 7.98 -14.17 -2.94
CA GLY A 185 7.68 -14.70 -1.62
C GLY A 185 7.02 -16.07 -1.71
N THR A 186 7.55 -17.06 -0.99
CA THR A 186 6.67 -18.07 -0.38
C THR A 186 6.05 -17.46 0.87
N HIS A 187 4.81 -17.82 1.23
CA HIS A 187 4.08 -17.29 2.39
C HIS A 187 4.98 -17.15 3.66
N SER A 188 5.84 -18.15 3.92
CA SER A 188 6.80 -18.18 5.04
C SER A 188 7.92 -17.12 4.98
N THR A 189 8.38 -16.73 3.78
CA THR A 189 9.45 -15.75 3.61
C THR A 189 8.95 -14.31 3.74
N MET A 190 7.71 -14.06 3.31
CA MET A 190 7.01 -12.78 3.45
C MET A 190 6.68 -12.49 4.92
N LEU A 191 6.05 -13.46 5.59
CA LEU A 191 5.72 -13.42 7.02
C LEU A 191 6.92 -13.18 7.93
N SER A 192 8.09 -13.75 7.59
CA SER A 192 9.34 -13.58 8.36
C SER A 192 9.86 -12.13 8.35
N MET A 193 9.63 -11.39 7.26
CA MET A 193 10.07 -10.00 7.10
C MET A 193 9.03 -9.03 7.68
N CYS A 194 7.74 -9.32 7.49
CA CYS A 194 6.63 -8.56 8.06
C CYS A 194 6.58 -8.68 9.60
N ALA A 195 6.73 -9.90 10.15
CA ALA A 195 6.73 -10.14 11.58
C ALA A 195 7.89 -9.44 12.30
N LYS A 196 9.07 -9.28 11.69
CA LYS A 196 10.19 -8.56 12.35
C LYS A 196 9.96 -7.05 12.44
N SER A 197 9.23 -6.45 11.49
CA SER A 197 8.89 -5.03 11.52
C SER A 197 7.72 -4.75 12.47
N MET A 198 6.66 -5.58 12.42
CA MET A 198 5.44 -5.38 13.23
C MET A 198 5.58 -5.81 14.70
N THR A 199 6.39 -6.83 15.02
CA THR A 199 6.58 -7.28 16.42
C THR A 199 7.42 -6.30 17.25
N CYS A 200 8.26 -5.48 16.61
CA CYS A 200 9.03 -4.45 17.32
C CYS A 200 8.18 -3.24 17.75
N MET A 201 7.02 -3.02 17.13
CA MET A 201 6.22 -1.83 17.38
C MET A 201 4.98 -2.05 18.23
N GLY A 202 4.36 -3.24 18.28
CA GLY A 202 3.22 -3.49 19.19
C GLY A 202 2.05 -2.49 19.10
N LEU A 203 1.98 -1.68 18.04
CA LEU A 203 1.17 -0.45 17.99
C LEU A 203 0.30 -0.32 16.73
N CYS A 204 0.55 -1.12 15.70
CA CYS A 204 -0.22 -1.09 14.45
C CYS A 204 -1.05 -2.37 14.29
N GLN A 205 -2.25 -2.25 13.73
CA GLN A 205 -3.05 -3.42 13.33
C GLN A 205 -2.22 -4.17 12.27
N LYS A 206 -1.95 -5.47 12.50
CA LYS A 206 -1.16 -6.29 11.57
C LYS A 206 -2.03 -6.62 10.35
N SER A 207 -1.45 -6.55 9.16
CA SER A 207 -2.02 -7.08 7.91
C SER A 207 -1.95 -8.62 7.83
N GLU A 208 -1.06 -9.27 8.58
CA GLU A 208 -0.75 -10.71 8.42
C GLU A 208 -1.12 -11.63 9.60
N GLU A 209 -1.91 -11.16 10.56
CA GLU A 209 -2.46 -12.02 11.64
C GLU A 209 -4.00 -12.04 11.64
N PHE A 210 -4.61 -12.16 10.46
CA PHE A 210 -6.06 -12.36 10.29
C PHE A 210 -6.37 -13.17 9.03
#